data_AF-A0A8H6Q510-F1
#
_entry.id   AF-A0A8H6Q510-F1
#
_cell.length_a   1.000
_cell.length_b   1.000
_cell.length_c   1.000
_cell.angle_alpha   90.00
_cell.angle_beta   90.00
_cell.angle_gamma   90.00
#
_symmetry.space_group_name_H-M   'P 1'
#
loop_
_entity.id
_entity.type
_entity.pdbx_description
1 polymer ?
#
loop_
_entity_poly.entity_id
_entity_poly.type
_entity_poly.pdbx_seq_one_letter_code
_entity_poly.pdbx_strand_id
1 'polypeptide(L)'
;MGINNSSTLVQGPTKRTSHENSFTKFKNMIHYAIIFQDEDGAIKATGFGSFEDTHSWFTQELRESLQNFLPSGQPTQLTSDRPAKRCRTLVDDSGKQKAAVEVLPDCSNTQRVIARYRQNFSNLTQNDCRSIGQAWIDLIEPNKQRIHPYTKGDASKPNWWPPNVQHRSPHHLWPDDRITLLIHILRMSGKGKITCAELREAAVQSTAVSKTQERTLKILGEIFAIRENEERVETPCDHGVYQA
;
A
#
# COMPACT_ATOMS: atom_id res chain seq x y z
N MET A 1 -66.89 27.76 -9.46
CA MET A 1 -66.63 28.83 -8.48
C MET A 1 -66.13 28.14 -7.21
N GLY A 2 -64.85 28.03 -6.87
CA GLY A 2 -63.68 28.82 -7.22
C GLY A 2 -63.53 29.97 -6.23
N ILE A 3 -62.88 29.74 -5.07
CA ILE A 3 -61.91 30.69 -4.51
C ILE A 3 -60.89 29.96 -3.63
N ASN A 4 -59.66 30.41 -3.78
CA ASN A 4 -58.41 29.89 -3.27
C ASN A 4 -58.16 30.40 -1.84
N ASN A 5 -57.26 29.76 -1.09
CA ASN A 5 -56.43 30.47 -0.12
C ASN A 5 -55.07 29.78 0.03
N SER A 6 -54.05 30.50 -0.41
CA SER A 6 -52.63 30.18 -0.34
C SER A 6 -52.13 30.23 1.11
N SER A 7 -51.29 29.28 1.50
CA SER A 7 -50.41 29.45 2.66
C SER A 7 -48.98 29.08 2.29
N THR A 8 -48.18 30.13 2.35
CA THR A 8 -46.77 30.25 2.01
C THR A 8 -45.92 29.43 2.95
N LEU A 9 -45.29 28.35 2.46
CA LEU A 9 -44.23 27.66 3.19
C LEU A 9 -42.88 28.24 2.75
N VAL A 10 -42.27 29.01 3.64
CA VAL A 10 -40.95 29.61 3.50
C VAL A 10 -39.90 28.52 3.28
N GLN A 11 -39.24 28.54 2.12
CA GLN A 11 -38.04 27.76 1.87
C GLN A 11 -36.89 28.32 2.72
N GLY A 12 -36.50 27.57 3.77
CA GLY A 12 -35.24 27.80 4.47
C GLY A 12 -34.06 27.30 3.62
N PRO A 13 -32.89 27.97 3.67
CA PRO A 13 -31.75 27.59 2.85
C PRO A 13 -31.16 26.26 3.34
N THR A 14 -31.22 25.26 2.47
CA THR A 14 -30.52 23.99 2.59
C THR A 14 -29.02 24.25 2.63
N LYS A 15 -28.42 24.32 3.82
CA LYS A 15 -26.97 24.20 3.98
C LYS A 15 -26.57 22.77 3.62
N ARG A 16 -26.30 22.53 2.32
CA ARG A 16 -25.47 21.41 1.88
C ARG A 16 -24.06 21.69 2.39
N THR A 17 -23.75 21.23 3.58
CA THR A 17 -22.36 20.99 3.98
C THR A 17 -21.85 19.87 3.10
N SER A 18 -21.10 20.23 2.07
CA SER A 18 -20.27 19.34 1.29
C SER A 18 -19.27 18.69 2.23
N HIS A 19 -19.62 17.51 2.76
CA HIS A 19 -18.63 16.56 3.25
C HIS A 19 -17.81 16.16 2.02
N GLU A 20 -16.70 16.84 1.79
CA GLU A 20 -15.68 16.36 0.88
C GLU A 20 -15.28 14.97 1.37
N ASN A 21 -15.61 13.95 0.58
CA ASN A 21 -15.44 12.57 0.98
C ASN A 21 -13.96 12.38 1.34
N SER A 22 -13.65 11.76 2.48
CA SER A 22 -12.25 11.62 2.95
C SER A 22 -11.37 10.94 1.91
N PHE A 23 -11.97 10.14 1.03
CA PHE A 23 -11.39 9.58 -0.18
C PHE A 23 -10.96 10.63 -1.23
N THR A 24 -11.78 11.63 -1.52
CA THR A 24 -11.45 12.74 -2.43
C THR A 24 -10.34 13.61 -1.85
N LYS A 25 -10.40 13.90 -0.54
CA LYS A 25 -9.31 14.59 0.16
C LYS A 25 -8.01 13.78 0.12
N PHE A 26 -8.09 12.45 0.24
CA PHE A 26 -6.93 11.56 0.14
C PHE A 26 -6.34 11.53 -1.28
N LYS A 27 -7.17 11.41 -2.32
CA LYS A 27 -6.74 11.48 -3.72
C LYS A 27 -6.01 12.79 -4.05
N ASN A 28 -6.47 13.89 -3.47
CA ASN A 28 -5.88 15.22 -3.67
C ASN A 28 -4.63 15.48 -2.81
N MET A 29 -4.32 14.61 -1.83
CA MET A 29 -3.24 14.82 -0.87
C MET A 29 -2.04 13.91 -1.10
N ILE A 30 -2.23 12.78 -1.80
CA ILE A 30 -1.17 11.81 -2.04
C ILE A 30 -0.86 11.75 -3.52
N HIS A 31 0.33 12.25 -3.85
CA HIS A 31 0.91 12.19 -5.17
C HIS A 31 2.13 11.28 -5.14
N TYR A 32 2.10 10.20 -5.92
CA TYR A 32 3.28 9.37 -6.13
C TYR A 32 3.28 8.84 -7.56
N ALA A 33 4.48 8.55 -8.04
CA ALA A 33 4.73 7.92 -9.32
C ALA A 33 5.77 6.81 -9.10
N ILE A 34 5.54 5.66 -9.71
CA ILE A 34 6.36 4.47 -9.59
C ILE A 34 6.84 4.08 -10.98
N ILE A 35 8.15 3.85 -11.10
CA ILE A 35 8.81 3.41 -12.32
C ILE A 35 9.32 2.00 -12.08
N PHE A 36 9.03 1.07 -12.98
CA PHE A 36 9.43 -0.32 -12.88
C PHE A 36 9.83 -0.87 -14.26
N GLN A 37 10.71 -1.86 -14.27
CA GLN A 37 11.12 -2.56 -15.48
C GLN A 37 10.36 -3.87 -15.58
N ASP A 38 9.72 -4.11 -16.73
CA ASP A 38 9.00 -5.35 -17.03
C ASP A 38 9.96 -6.50 -17.41
N GLU A 39 9.43 -7.71 -17.55
CA GLU A 39 10.18 -8.91 -17.96
C GLU A 39 10.86 -8.74 -19.33
N ASP A 40 10.25 -7.97 -20.24
CA ASP A 40 10.82 -7.62 -21.54
C ASP A 40 11.92 -6.54 -21.48
N GLY A 41 12.26 -6.07 -20.27
CA GLY A 41 13.16 -4.94 -20.06
C GLY A 41 12.54 -3.58 -20.38
N ALA A 42 11.24 -3.53 -20.66
CA ALA A 42 10.51 -2.30 -20.91
C ALA A 42 10.28 -1.52 -19.61
N ILE A 43 10.76 -0.29 -19.54
CA ILE A 43 10.46 0.60 -18.42
C ILE A 43 9.01 1.08 -18.52
N LYS A 44 8.23 0.82 -17.48
CA LYS A 44 6.83 1.22 -17.31
C LYS A 44 6.72 2.16 -16.11
N ALA A 45 5.71 3.01 -16.14
CA ALA A 45 5.42 3.90 -15.03
C ALA A 45 3.92 3.94 -14.71
N THR A 46 3.61 4.07 -13.43
CA THR A 46 2.23 4.26 -12.94
C THR A 46 2.24 5.41 -11.93
N GLY A 47 1.18 6.21 -11.90
CA GLY A 47 1.06 7.35 -11.00
C GLY A 47 -0.34 7.44 -10.39
N PHE A 48 -0.43 8.14 -9.28
CA PHE A 48 -1.68 8.34 -8.54
C PHE A 48 -1.89 9.82 -8.21
N GLY A 49 -3.16 10.23 -8.15
CA GLY A 49 -3.55 11.64 -7.99
C GLY A 49 -3.28 12.44 -9.28
N SER A 50 -2.65 13.61 -9.17
CA SER A 50 -2.25 14.41 -10.35
C SER A 50 -1.31 13.71 -11.33
N PHE A 51 -0.79 12.52 -11.00
CA PHE A 51 0.07 11.71 -11.86
C PHE A 51 -0.67 10.54 -12.55
N GLU A 52 -2.01 10.49 -12.49
CA GLU A 52 -2.82 9.50 -13.22
C GLU A 52 -2.55 9.54 -14.74
N ASP A 53 -2.19 10.71 -15.30
CA ASP A 53 -1.77 10.87 -16.70
C ASP A 53 -0.29 10.50 -16.91
N THR A 54 -0.05 9.21 -17.14
CA THR A 54 1.30 8.62 -17.28
C THR A 54 2.08 9.06 -18.53
N HIS A 55 1.40 9.62 -19.53
CA HIS A 55 1.99 9.92 -20.84
C HIS A 55 2.82 11.23 -20.90
N SER A 56 2.64 12.16 -19.96
CA SER A 56 3.20 13.52 -20.06
C SER A 56 4.59 13.68 -19.42
N TRP A 57 4.91 12.89 -18.40
CA TRP A 57 6.13 13.09 -17.60
C TRP A 57 7.27 12.14 -17.95
N PHE A 58 7.00 11.08 -18.72
CA PHE A 58 7.99 10.11 -19.14
C PHE A 58 8.67 10.55 -20.45
N THR A 59 9.41 11.67 -20.38
CA THR A 59 10.16 12.18 -21.54
C THR A 59 11.17 11.15 -22.01
N GLN A 60 11.43 11.11 -23.32
CA GLN A 60 12.36 10.16 -23.94
C GLN A 60 13.76 10.21 -23.29
N GLU A 61 14.21 11.41 -22.90
CA GLU A 61 15.48 11.63 -22.21
C GLU A 61 15.55 10.94 -20.84
N LEU A 62 14.45 10.92 -20.09
CA LEU A 62 14.38 10.31 -18.76
C LEU A 62 14.36 8.77 -18.86
N ARG A 63 13.71 8.25 -19.91
CA ARG A 63 13.74 6.82 -20.27
C ARG A 63 15.15 6.35 -20.61
N GLU A 64 15.85 7.09 -21.46
CA GLU A 64 17.23 6.79 -21.86
C GLU A 64 18.21 6.90 -20.69
N SER A 65 18.05 7.91 -19.83
CA SER A 65 18.85 8.07 -18.61
C SER A 65 18.67 6.89 -17.64
N LEU A 66 17.44 6.46 -17.37
CA LEU A 66 17.18 5.32 -16.48
C LEU A 66 17.69 3.99 -17.04
N GLN A 67 17.67 3.82 -18.36
CA GLN A 67 18.19 2.62 -19.02
C GLN A 67 19.72 2.48 -18.88
N ASN A 68 20.43 3.58 -18.65
CA ASN A 68 21.86 3.58 -18.34
C ASN A 68 22.19 3.26 -16.87
N PHE A 69 21.24 3.46 -15.94
CA PHE A 69 21.42 3.22 -14.51
C PHE A 69 20.97 1.82 -14.06
N LEU A 70 20.12 1.15 -14.84
CA LEU A 70 19.69 -0.22 -14.57
C LEU A 70 20.68 -1.20 -15.23
N PRO A 71 21.26 -2.16 -14.50
CA PRO A 71 22.20 -3.11 -15.08
C PRO A 71 21.45 -3.98 -16.09
N SER A 72 21.70 -3.74 -17.38
CA SER A 72 21.31 -4.66 -18.44
C SER A 72 21.99 -6.01 -18.15
N GLY A 73 21.19 -7.04 -17.94
CA GLY A 73 21.68 -8.39 -17.72
C GLY A 73 22.42 -8.88 -18.96
N GLN A 74 23.76 -8.79 -18.95
CA GLN A 74 24.63 -9.63 -19.75
C GLN A 74 25.79 -10.16 -18.88
N PRO A 75 26.11 -11.47 -18.96
CA PRO A 75 27.22 -12.05 -18.22
C PRO A 75 28.53 -11.76 -18.98
N THR A 76 29.32 -10.80 -18.50
CA THR A 76 30.68 -10.57 -19.01
C THR A 76 31.71 -11.14 -18.03
N GLN A 77 32.45 -12.11 -18.56
CA GLN A 77 33.53 -12.89 -17.95
C GLN A 77 34.55 -12.02 -17.20
N LEU A 78 34.89 -12.41 -15.98
CA LEU A 78 36.09 -11.96 -15.28
C LEU A 78 37.33 -12.44 -16.05
N THR A 79 38.22 -11.51 -16.40
CA THR A 79 39.64 -11.83 -16.50
C THR A 79 40.42 -10.92 -15.56
N SER A 80 41.19 -11.59 -14.71
CA SER A 80 42.22 -11.06 -13.82
C SER A 80 43.33 -10.39 -14.63
N ASP A 81 43.79 -9.20 -14.25
CA ASP A 81 45.14 -9.05 -13.72
C ASP A 81 45.44 -7.62 -13.20
N ARG A 82 45.99 -7.59 -11.99
CA ARG A 82 46.54 -6.44 -11.23
C ARG A 82 47.91 -5.98 -11.84
N PRO A 83 48.70 -5.03 -11.26
CA PRO A 83 48.54 -4.22 -10.02
C PRO A 83 48.96 -2.71 -10.12
N ALA A 84 48.66 -1.96 -9.06
CA ALA A 84 49.66 -1.28 -8.18
C ALA A 84 49.41 0.23 -7.84
N LYS A 85 49.64 0.51 -6.55
CA LYS A 85 50.08 1.79 -5.91
C LYS A 85 49.04 2.83 -5.46
N ARG A 86 48.65 2.66 -4.18
CA ARG A 86 48.79 3.60 -3.04
C ARG A 86 48.76 5.12 -3.34
N CYS A 87 47.76 5.81 -2.82
CA CYS A 87 47.97 7.06 -2.07
C CYS A 87 46.87 7.26 -1.02
N ARG A 88 47.26 7.67 0.19
CA ARG A 88 46.36 8.20 1.24
C ARG A 88 46.21 9.70 1.00
N THR A 89 44.99 10.20 1.10
CA THR A 89 44.75 11.58 1.54
C THR A 89 43.44 11.61 2.30
N LEU A 90 43.51 12.05 3.56
CA LEU A 90 42.39 12.54 4.33
C LEU A 90 42.07 13.94 3.79
N VAL A 91 40.85 14.18 3.32
CA VAL A 91 40.19 15.48 3.41
C VAL A 91 38.68 15.26 3.57
N ASP A 92 38.15 16.07 4.47
CA ASP A 92 36.79 16.24 4.95
C ASP A 92 35.73 16.55 3.86
N ASP A 93 34.48 16.50 4.31
CA ASP A 93 33.34 17.32 3.84
C ASP A 93 32.17 16.64 3.08
N SER A 94 31.00 16.84 3.70
CA SER A 94 29.65 17.00 3.16
C SER A 94 28.98 15.88 2.34
N GLY A 95 27.95 15.31 2.97
CA GLY A 95 26.59 15.37 2.43
C GLY A 95 26.38 14.73 1.05
N LYS A 96 26.26 13.41 1.00
CA LYS A 96 25.50 12.73 -0.05
C LYS A 96 24.49 11.79 0.58
N GLN A 97 23.32 12.35 0.92
CA GLN A 97 22.11 11.56 0.96
C GLN A 97 21.90 11.02 -0.45
N LYS A 98 22.31 9.77 -0.67
CA LYS A 98 22.00 9.03 -1.88
C LYS A 98 20.48 8.87 -1.86
N ALA A 99 19.77 9.63 -2.70
CA ALA A 99 18.33 9.49 -2.89
C ALA A 99 18.06 8.00 -3.17
N ALA A 100 17.48 7.31 -2.19
CA ALA A 100 17.04 5.95 -2.36
C ALA A 100 15.87 6.00 -3.33
N VAL A 101 16.12 5.68 -4.59
CA VAL A 101 15.06 5.26 -5.50
C VAL A 101 14.45 4.02 -4.86
N GLU A 102 13.29 4.17 -4.22
CA GLU A 102 12.53 3.05 -3.69
C GLU A 102 11.91 2.29 -4.86
N VAL A 103 12.72 1.43 -5.48
CA VAL A 103 12.24 0.44 -6.44
C VAL A 103 11.27 -0.48 -5.69
N LEU A 104 10.02 -0.58 -6.16
CA LEU A 104 9.05 -1.54 -5.64
C LEU A 104 9.69 -2.94 -5.59
N PRO A 105 9.41 -3.74 -4.55
CA PRO A 105 9.91 -5.10 -4.50
C PRO A 105 9.40 -5.86 -5.74
N ASP A 106 10.32 -6.61 -6.35
CA ASP A 106 9.98 -7.69 -7.26
C ASP A 106 8.99 -8.64 -6.56
N CYS A 107 7.74 -8.61 -7.02
CA CYS A 107 6.64 -9.33 -6.40
C CYS A 107 6.62 -10.82 -6.75
N SER A 108 7.52 -11.29 -7.62
CA SER A 108 7.77 -12.72 -7.82
C SER A 108 8.36 -13.37 -6.56
N ASN A 109 9.12 -12.61 -5.77
CA ASN A 109 9.72 -13.10 -4.53
C ASN A 109 8.86 -12.78 -3.31
N THR A 110 8.02 -13.75 -2.92
CA THR A 110 7.12 -13.65 -1.76
C THR A 110 7.84 -13.26 -0.47
N GLN A 111 9.06 -13.75 -0.21
CA GLN A 111 9.78 -13.42 1.02
C GLN A 111 10.20 -11.94 1.05
N ARG A 112 10.64 -11.39 -0.08
CA ARG A 112 11.01 -9.97 -0.20
C ARG A 112 9.78 -9.07 -0.01
N VAL A 113 8.64 -9.45 -0.58
CA VAL A 113 7.36 -8.74 -0.40
C VAL A 113 6.96 -8.72 1.08
N ILE A 114 6.97 -9.87 1.75
CA ILE A 114 6.67 -9.96 3.19
C ILE A 114 7.62 -9.10 4.02
N ALA A 115 8.92 -9.09 3.71
CA ALA A 115 9.89 -8.26 4.41
C ALA A 115 9.60 -6.76 4.24
N ARG A 116 9.18 -6.32 3.05
CA ARG A 116 8.76 -4.93 2.81
C ARG A 116 7.49 -4.58 3.57
N TYR A 117 6.50 -5.46 3.60
CA TYR A 117 5.33 -5.22 4.44
C TYR A 117 5.71 -5.08 5.91
N ARG A 118 6.57 -5.97 6.45
CA ARG A 118 7.05 -5.87 7.84
C ARG A 118 7.73 -4.53 8.09
N GLN A 119 8.60 -4.10 7.18
CA GLN A 119 9.28 -2.81 7.28
C GLN A 119 8.26 -1.65 7.32
N ASN A 120 7.30 -1.62 6.39
CA ASN A 120 6.32 -0.53 6.34
C ASN A 120 5.39 -0.52 7.55
N PHE A 121 4.85 -1.68 7.97
CA PHE A 121 4.04 -1.75 9.18
C PHE A 121 4.84 -1.41 10.45
N SER A 122 6.14 -1.70 10.49
CA SER A 122 7.00 -1.30 11.63
C SER A 122 7.22 0.21 11.71
N ASN A 123 7.06 0.93 10.60
CA ASN A 123 7.17 2.39 10.55
C ASN A 123 5.89 3.11 11.00
N LEU A 124 4.77 2.39 11.13
CA LEU A 124 3.53 2.90 11.70
C LEU A 124 3.61 2.96 13.22
N THR A 125 2.85 3.87 13.83
CA THR A 125 2.76 3.89 15.28
C THR A 125 2.02 2.66 15.79
N GLN A 126 2.32 2.24 17.02
CA GLN A 126 1.62 1.12 17.63
C GLN A 126 0.10 1.35 17.75
N ASN A 127 -0.32 2.60 17.96
CA ASN A 127 -1.74 2.97 17.99
C ASN A 127 -2.38 2.85 16.62
N ASP A 128 -1.73 3.30 15.55
CA ASP A 128 -2.25 3.12 14.19
C ASP A 128 -2.40 1.63 13.86
N CYS A 129 -1.39 0.81 14.16
CA CYS A 129 -1.47 -0.65 13.94
C CYS A 129 -2.62 -1.31 14.72
N ARG A 130 -2.97 -0.80 15.91
CA ARG A 130 -4.13 -1.30 16.69
C ARG A 130 -5.44 -0.91 16.02
N SER A 131 -5.59 0.37 15.67
CA SER A 131 -6.79 0.90 15.01
C SER A 131 -7.05 0.22 13.66
N ILE A 132 -6.01 0.09 12.84
CA ILE A 132 -6.09 -0.61 11.54
C ILE A 132 -6.46 -2.07 11.76
N GLY A 133 -5.79 -2.76 12.69
CA GLY A 133 -6.07 -4.17 12.98
C GLY A 133 -7.51 -4.39 13.45
N GLN A 134 -8.03 -3.51 14.29
CA GLN A 134 -9.42 -3.58 14.73
C GLN A 134 -10.39 -3.35 13.56
N ALA A 135 -10.19 -2.30 12.76
CA ALA A 135 -11.03 -1.98 11.61
C ALA A 135 -11.04 -3.11 10.56
N TRP A 136 -9.89 -3.72 10.30
CA TRP A 136 -9.79 -4.85 9.37
C TRP A 136 -10.49 -6.11 9.89
N ILE A 137 -10.35 -6.44 11.19
CA ILE A 137 -11.07 -7.57 11.79
C ILE A 137 -12.58 -7.38 11.71
N ASP A 138 -13.07 -6.16 12.00
CA ASP A 138 -14.49 -5.85 11.95
C ASP A 138 -15.03 -5.87 10.50
N LEU A 139 -14.21 -5.46 9.53
CA LEU A 139 -14.55 -5.56 8.11
C LEU A 139 -14.63 -7.01 7.63
N ILE A 140 -13.67 -7.86 8.04
CA ILE A 140 -13.63 -9.26 7.57
C ILE A 140 -14.60 -10.19 8.29
N GLU A 141 -14.95 -9.86 9.54
CA GLU A 141 -15.88 -10.63 10.35
C GLU A 141 -16.69 -9.69 11.26
N PRO A 142 -17.75 -9.03 10.75
CA PRO A 142 -18.52 -8.05 11.53
C PRO A 142 -19.10 -8.58 12.84
N ASN A 143 -19.38 -9.89 12.90
CA ASN A 143 -19.90 -10.58 14.08
C ASN A 143 -18.80 -11.30 14.89
N LYS A 144 -17.54 -10.87 14.76
CA LYS A 144 -16.37 -11.58 15.29
C LYS A 144 -16.49 -11.91 16.77
N GLN A 145 -16.93 -10.93 17.58
CA GLN A 145 -17.03 -11.09 19.02
C GLN A 145 -18.05 -12.15 19.43
N ARG A 146 -19.14 -12.32 18.66
CA ARG A 146 -20.18 -13.32 18.93
C ARG A 146 -19.74 -14.72 18.52
N ILE A 147 -19.14 -14.84 17.34
CA ILE A 147 -18.81 -16.14 16.73
C ILE A 147 -17.47 -16.69 17.24
N HIS A 148 -16.47 -15.82 17.36
CA HIS A 148 -15.09 -16.17 17.71
C HIS A 148 -14.59 -15.27 18.87
N PRO A 149 -15.15 -15.36 20.08
CA PRO A 149 -14.78 -14.49 21.20
C PRO A 149 -13.34 -14.74 21.66
N TYR A 150 -12.60 -13.67 21.99
CA TYR A 150 -11.22 -13.78 22.49
C TYR A 150 -11.10 -14.50 23.84
N THR A 151 -12.17 -14.55 24.65
CA THR A 151 -12.19 -15.22 25.96
C THR A 151 -11.95 -16.72 25.88
N LYS A 152 -12.27 -17.33 24.73
CA LYS A 152 -12.02 -18.76 24.46
C LYS A 152 -10.64 -19.02 23.84
N GLY A 153 -9.83 -17.96 23.65
CA GLY A 153 -8.48 -18.05 23.10
C GLY A 153 -8.44 -18.84 21.80
N ASP A 154 -7.44 -19.70 21.67
CA ASP A 154 -7.21 -20.44 20.42
C ASP A 154 -8.31 -21.46 20.08
N ALA A 155 -9.13 -21.89 21.06
CA ALA A 155 -10.25 -22.80 20.82
C ALA A 155 -11.40 -22.17 20.00
N SER A 156 -11.49 -20.84 19.95
CA SER A 156 -12.44 -20.09 19.13
C SER A 156 -11.78 -19.36 17.96
N LYS A 157 -10.51 -19.65 17.66
CA LYS A 157 -9.75 -19.00 16.58
C LYS A 157 -10.43 -19.25 15.23
N PRO A 158 -10.74 -18.22 14.43
CA PRO A 158 -11.32 -18.43 13.10
C PRO A 158 -10.27 -19.01 12.14
N ASN A 159 -10.73 -19.70 11.10
CA ASN A 159 -9.85 -20.36 10.13
C ASN A 159 -8.94 -19.39 9.36
N TRP A 160 -9.34 -18.13 9.24
CA TRP A 160 -8.53 -17.08 8.61
C TRP A 160 -7.48 -16.47 9.54
N TRP A 161 -7.50 -16.75 10.85
CA TRP A 161 -6.49 -16.22 11.76
C TRP A 161 -5.14 -16.90 11.49
N PRO A 162 -4.01 -16.17 11.53
CA PRO A 162 -2.71 -16.79 11.32
C PRO A 162 -2.46 -17.90 12.36
N PRO A 163 -2.04 -19.11 11.95
CA PRO A 163 -1.89 -20.25 12.86
C PRO A 163 -0.85 -19.97 13.96
N ASN A 164 0.20 -19.21 13.61
CA ASN A 164 1.33 -18.87 14.48
C ASN A 164 1.09 -17.63 15.34
N VAL A 165 -0.10 -17.01 15.30
CA VAL A 165 -0.44 -15.84 16.10
C VAL A 165 -1.50 -16.23 17.13
N GLN A 166 -1.29 -15.83 18.39
CA GLN A 166 -2.26 -16.07 19.47
C GLN A 166 -3.59 -15.39 19.15
N HIS A 167 -4.71 -16.04 19.43
CA HIS A 167 -6.03 -15.45 19.23
C HIS A 167 -6.36 -14.44 20.34
N ARG A 168 -5.97 -13.17 20.14
CA ARG A 168 -6.24 -12.05 21.05
C ARG A 168 -6.60 -10.80 20.26
N SER A 169 -7.25 -9.85 20.93
CA SER A 169 -7.49 -8.51 20.36
C SER A 169 -6.18 -7.86 19.91
N PRO A 170 -6.14 -7.13 18.77
CA PRO A 170 -4.96 -6.41 18.30
C PRO A 170 -4.30 -5.52 19.36
N HIS A 171 -5.09 -4.97 20.30
CA HIS A 171 -4.59 -4.16 21.42
C HIS A 171 -3.70 -4.94 22.39
N HIS A 172 -3.91 -6.25 22.50
CA HIS A 172 -3.24 -7.16 23.44
C HIS A 172 -2.23 -8.08 22.76
N LEU A 173 -2.03 -7.94 21.46
CA LEU A 173 -0.95 -8.63 20.74
C LEU A 173 0.37 -7.88 20.94
N TRP A 174 1.45 -8.66 20.98
CA TRP A 174 2.80 -8.12 20.88
C TRP A 174 2.97 -7.39 19.53
N PRO A 175 3.83 -6.36 19.45
CA PRO A 175 4.03 -5.59 18.23
C PRO A 175 4.28 -6.47 16.98
N ASP A 176 5.14 -7.47 17.09
CA ASP A 176 5.51 -8.35 15.98
C ASP A 176 4.37 -9.29 15.56
N ASP A 177 3.62 -9.81 16.52
CA ASP A 177 2.42 -10.62 16.26
C ASP A 177 1.33 -9.79 15.57
N ARG A 178 1.17 -8.53 15.98
CA ARG A 178 0.22 -7.60 15.36
C ARG A 178 0.60 -7.31 13.91
N ILE A 179 1.88 -7.04 13.63
CA ILE A 179 2.37 -6.86 12.26
C ILE A 179 2.12 -8.13 11.45
N THR A 180 2.41 -9.31 12.02
CA THR A 180 2.16 -10.60 11.35
C THR A 180 0.69 -10.78 11.01
N LEU A 181 -0.22 -10.43 11.93
CA LEU A 181 -1.66 -10.45 11.69
C LEU A 181 -2.09 -9.50 10.57
N LEU A 182 -1.61 -8.25 10.59
CA LEU A 182 -1.92 -7.26 9.56
C LEU A 182 -1.48 -7.73 8.18
N ILE A 183 -0.26 -8.22 8.04
CA ILE A 183 0.26 -8.75 6.77
C ILE A 183 -0.60 -9.93 6.28
N HIS A 184 -1.01 -10.80 7.20
CA HIS A 184 -1.86 -11.94 6.84
C HIS A 184 -3.21 -11.50 6.28
N ILE A 185 -3.90 -10.58 6.96
CA ILE A 185 -5.19 -10.05 6.49
C ILE A 185 -5.02 -9.31 5.16
N LEU A 186 -3.98 -8.48 5.01
CA LEU A 186 -3.68 -7.78 3.77
C LEU A 186 -3.50 -8.75 2.59
N ARG A 187 -2.77 -9.84 2.77
CA ARG A 187 -2.53 -10.82 1.68
C ARG A 187 -3.70 -11.77 1.42
N MET A 188 -4.74 -11.71 2.24
CA MET A 188 -6.02 -12.36 1.95
C MET A 188 -6.90 -11.51 1.03
N SER A 189 -6.75 -10.17 1.00
CA SER A 189 -7.48 -9.35 0.03
C SER A 189 -7.02 -9.70 -1.36
N GLY A 190 -7.93 -10.00 -2.28
CA GLY A 190 -7.61 -10.49 -3.64
C GLY A 190 -7.85 -11.98 -3.86
N LYS A 191 -7.98 -12.80 -2.80
CA LYS A 191 -8.36 -14.23 -2.89
C LYS A 191 -9.75 -14.52 -2.31
N GLY A 192 -10.38 -13.52 -1.71
CA GLY A 192 -11.63 -13.69 -0.96
C GLY A 192 -12.68 -12.65 -1.29
N LYS A 193 -13.67 -12.52 -0.41
CA LYS A 193 -14.81 -11.59 -0.55
C LYS A 193 -14.44 -10.12 -0.37
N ILE A 194 -13.22 -9.83 0.07
CA ILE A 194 -12.78 -8.50 0.48
C ILE A 194 -11.67 -8.05 -0.44
N THR A 195 -11.84 -6.85 -0.95
CA THR A 195 -10.95 -6.22 -1.92
C THR A 195 -9.86 -5.43 -1.20
N CYS A 196 -8.72 -5.25 -1.89
CA CYS A 196 -7.64 -4.38 -1.43
C CYS A 196 -8.15 -2.94 -1.17
N ALA A 197 -9.09 -2.47 -1.99
CA ALA A 197 -9.71 -1.15 -1.86
C ALA A 197 -10.49 -0.99 -0.55
N GLU A 198 -11.30 -1.98 -0.15
CA GLU A 198 -12.06 -1.95 1.10
C GLU A 198 -11.14 -1.94 2.33
N LEU A 199 -10.06 -2.75 2.32
CA LEU A 199 -9.04 -2.69 3.38
C LEU A 199 -8.36 -1.32 3.46
N ARG A 200 -8.07 -0.70 2.30
CA ARG A 200 -7.47 0.64 2.24
C ARG A 200 -8.40 1.68 2.86
N GLU A 201 -9.67 1.67 2.47
CA GLU A 201 -10.65 2.62 3.01
C GLU A 201 -10.78 2.49 4.53
N ALA A 202 -10.94 1.27 5.03
CA ALA A 202 -11.02 1.01 6.48
C ALA A 202 -9.77 1.48 7.23
N ALA A 203 -8.57 1.27 6.67
CA ALA A 203 -7.31 1.72 7.28
C ALA A 203 -7.23 3.26 7.36
N VAL A 204 -7.58 3.96 6.26
CA VAL A 204 -7.57 5.43 6.19
C VAL A 204 -8.57 6.03 7.18
N GLN A 205 -9.79 5.48 7.25
CA GLN A 205 -10.80 5.95 8.20
C GLN A 205 -10.37 5.74 9.65
N SER A 206 -9.79 4.57 9.97
CA SER A 206 -9.34 4.24 11.34
C SER A 206 -8.19 5.13 11.85
N THR A 207 -7.46 5.78 10.94
CA THR A 207 -6.29 6.63 11.24
C THR A 207 -6.58 8.12 11.14
N ALA A 208 -7.83 8.51 10.80
CA ALA A 208 -8.21 9.90 10.55
C ALA A 208 -8.05 10.83 11.77
N VAL A 209 -8.07 10.29 12.98
CA VAL A 209 -7.90 11.05 14.24
C VAL A 209 -6.44 11.04 14.74
N SER A 210 -5.53 10.37 14.03
CA SER A 210 -4.14 10.22 14.45
C SER A 210 -3.36 11.52 14.26
N LYS A 211 -2.51 11.87 15.23
CA LYS A 211 -1.64 13.06 15.13
C LYS A 211 -0.57 12.91 14.04
N THR A 212 -0.27 11.67 13.65
CA THR A 212 0.70 11.35 12.59
C THR A 212 0.02 10.97 11.29
N GLN A 213 -1.24 11.40 11.07
CA GLN A 213 -2.06 11.00 9.93
C GLN A 213 -1.32 11.11 8.60
N GLU A 214 -0.69 12.22 8.28
CA GLU A 214 0.02 12.39 7.00
C GLU A 214 1.11 11.32 6.78
N ARG A 215 1.97 11.11 7.79
CA ARG A 215 3.00 10.07 7.74
C ARG A 215 2.40 8.68 7.62
N THR A 216 1.34 8.41 8.38
CA THR A 216 0.64 7.13 8.37
C THR A 216 0.03 6.86 7.00
N LEU A 217 -0.60 7.86 6.37
CA LEU A 217 -1.18 7.75 5.05
C LEU A 217 -0.14 7.53 3.95
N LYS A 218 1.04 8.15 4.05
CA LYS A 218 2.16 7.89 3.14
C LYS A 218 2.59 6.41 3.20
N ILE A 219 2.80 5.89 4.40
CA ILE A 219 3.20 4.49 4.62
C ILE A 219 2.10 3.53 4.14
N LEU A 220 0.82 3.85 4.40
CA LEU A 220 -0.30 3.06 3.87
C LEU A 220 -0.31 3.06 2.33
N GLY A 221 0.00 4.20 1.69
CA GLY A 221 0.16 4.29 0.23
C GLY A 221 1.18 3.28 -0.29
N GLU A 222 2.37 3.23 0.32
CA GLU A 222 3.42 2.27 -0.02
C GLU A 222 2.97 0.81 0.17
N ILE A 223 2.30 0.50 1.30
CA ILE A 223 1.78 -0.85 1.59
C ILE A 223 0.80 -1.29 0.51
N PHE A 224 -0.17 -0.45 0.16
CA PHE A 224 -1.20 -0.84 -0.80
C PHE A 224 -0.70 -0.83 -2.25
N ALA A 225 0.27 0.02 -2.60
CA ALA A 225 0.94 -0.06 -3.91
C ALA A 225 1.67 -1.40 -4.10
N ILE A 226 2.33 -1.91 -3.03
CA ILE A 226 2.93 -3.25 -3.06
C ILE A 226 1.83 -4.32 -3.24
N ARG A 227 0.70 -4.21 -2.53
CA ARG A 227 -0.39 -5.19 -2.63
C ARG A 227 -1.05 -5.21 -4.02
N GLU A 228 -1.30 -4.06 -4.61
CA GLU A 228 -1.83 -3.96 -5.98
C GLU A 228 -0.89 -4.59 -7.00
N ASN A 229 0.42 -4.37 -6.85
CA ASN A 229 1.41 -5.02 -7.71
C ASN A 229 1.47 -6.54 -7.49
N GLU A 230 1.38 -7.00 -6.23
CA GLU A 230 1.32 -8.44 -5.90
C GLU A 230 0.07 -9.09 -6.52
N GLU A 231 -1.10 -8.46 -6.43
CA GLU A 231 -2.35 -8.95 -7.03
C GLU A 231 -2.26 -9.09 -8.56
N ARG A 232 -1.63 -8.11 -9.23
CA ARG A 232 -1.43 -8.15 -10.68
C ARG A 232 -0.57 -9.33 -11.13
N VAL A 233 0.41 -9.73 -10.32
CA VAL A 233 1.24 -10.93 -10.59
C VAL A 233 0.47 -12.22 -10.27
N GLU A 234 -0.42 -12.19 -9.26
CA GLU A 234 -1.28 -13.33 -8.90
C GLU A 234 -2.40 -13.63 -9.91
N THR A 235 -2.84 -12.63 -10.70
CA THR A 235 -3.77 -12.81 -11.83
C THR A 235 -3.01 -12.87 -13.15
N PRO A 236 -2.77 -14.07 -13.74
CA PRO A 236 -2.23 -14.17 -15.08
C PRO A 236 -3.22 -13.54 -16.05
N CYS A 237 -2.75 -12.66 -16.94
CA CYS A 237 -3.54 -12.19 -18.07
C CYS A 237 -4.08 -13.42 -18.82
N ASP A 238 -5.41 -13.60 -18.79
CA ASP A 238 -6.11 -14.55 -19.64
C ASP A 238 -5.82 -14.13 -21.09
N HIS A 239 -4.84 -14.79 -21.71
CA HIS A 239 -4.50 -14.55 -23.09
C HIS A 239 -5.68 -15.06 -23.90
N GLY A 240 -6.46 -14.11 -24.40
CA GLY A 240 -7.65 -14.33 -25.19
C GLY A 240 -7.46 -15.49 -26.16
N VAL A 241 -8.19 -16.56 -25.87
CA VAL A 241 -8.39 -17.67 -26.78
C VAL A 241 -9.21 -17.12 -27.96
N TYR A 242 -8.53 -16.58 -28.97
CA TYR A 242 -9.09 -16.50 -30.32
C TYR A 242 -9.17 -17.94 -30.83
N GLN A 243 -10.36 -18.55 -30.68
CA GLN A 243 -10.72 -19.76 -31.41
C GLN A 243 -10.97 -19.38 -32.88
N ALA A 244 -10.33 -20.17 -33.74
CA ALA A 244 -10.35 -20.11 -35.20
C ALA A 244 -11.71 -20.51 -35.80
#